data_AF-A0AAJ2ZAA2-F1
#
_entry.id   AF-A0AAJ2ZAA2-F1
#
_cell.length_a   1.000
_cell.length_b   1.000
_cell.length_c   1.000
_cell.angle_alpha   90.00
_cell.angle_beta   90.00
_cell.angle_gamma   90.00
#
_symmetry.space_group_name_H-M   'P 1'
#
loop_
_entity.id
_entity.type
_entity.pdbx_description
1 polymer ?
#
loop_
_entity_poly.entity_id
_entity_poly.type
_entity_poly.pdbx_seq_one_letter_code
_entity_poly.pdbx_strand_id
1 'polypeptide(L)' 'MMWNGPMMGWMWAWSLLGLLVLVGLVWLVFRLTGQPAGTGPSSARRILDERYAHGEIDDEEYRRRRAGLA' A
#
# COMPACT_ATOMS: atom_id res chain seq x y z
N MET A 1 -32.04 -15.28 -34.74
CA MET A 1 -30.97 -15.55 -33.74
C MET A 1 -30.57 -14.26 -33.06
N MET A 2 -31.50 -13.65 -32.34
CA MET A 2 -31.32 -12.38 -31.64
C MET A 2 -32.32 -12.45 -30.50
N TRP A 3 -31.99 -11.95 -29.31
CA TRP A 3 -32.76 -12.00 -28.05
C TRP A 3 -32.14 -12.86 -26.93
N ASN A 4 -30.90 -12.55 -26.58
CA ASN A 4 -30.39 -12.76 -25.22
C ASN A 4 -29.63 -11.49 -24.72
N GLY A 5 -30.00 -10.32 -25.25
CA GLY A 5 -29.31 -9.05 -25.00
C GLY A 5 -29.42 -8.49 -23.57
N PRO A 6 -30.60 -8.47 -22.92
CA PRO A 6 -30.75 -7.79 -21.63
C PRO A 6 -30.25 -8.64 -20.44
N MET A 7 -30.39 -9.97 -20.52
CA MET A 7 -30.00 -10.86 -19.41
C MET A 7 -28.48 -11.03 -19.31
N MET A 8 -27.78 -11.10 -20.46
CA MET A 8 -26.31 -11.03 -20.47
C MET A 8 -25.81 -9.68 -19.95
N GLY A 9 -26.38 -8.55 -20.40
CA GLY A 9 -25.96 -7.22 -19.97
C GLY A 9 -26.07 -7.02 -18.45
N TRP A 10 -27.14 -7.54 -17.84
CA TRP A 10 -27.31 -7.51 -16.38
C TRP A 10 -26.24 -8.31 -15.65
N MET A 11 -25.91 -9.51 -16.14
CA MET A 11 -24.87 -10.37 -15.54
C MET A 11 -23.47 -9.75 -15.64
N TRP A 12 -23.19 -9.07 -16.75
CA TRP A 12 -21.96 -8.30 -16.94
C TRP A 12 -21.89 -7.07 -16.04
N ALA A 13 -23.01 -6.37 -15.83
CA ALA A 13 -23.06 -5.23 -14.91
C ALA A 13 -22.73 -5.63 -13.47
N TRP A 14 -23.26 -6.76 -12.99
CA TRP A 14 -22.93 -7.30 -11.67
C TRP A 14 -21.46 -7.73 -11.55
N SER A 15 -20.91 -8.32 -12.62
CA SER A 15 -19.49 -8.71 -12.67
C SER A 15 -18.56 -7.49 -12.62
N LEU A 16 -18.89 -6.44 -13.37
CA LEU A 16 -18.16 -5.17 -13.37
C LEU A 16 -18.24 -4.47 -12.00
N LEU A 17 -19.41 -4.48 -11.36
CA LEU A 17 -19.59 -3.93 -10.02
C LEU A 17 -18.70 -4.65 -9.01
N GLY A 18 -18.68 -6.00 -9.04
CA GLY A 18 -17.82 -6.80 -8.18
C GLY A 18 -16.33 -6.54 -8.41
N LEU A 19 -15.92 -6.39 -9.68
CA LEU A 19 -14.54 -6.03 -10.04
C LEU A 19 -14.18 -4.63 -9.50
N LEU A 20 -15.07 -3.67 -9.62
CA LEU A 20 -14.84 -2.30 -9.15
C LEU A 20 -14.68 -2.26 -7.62
N VAL A 21 -15.50 -3.01 -6.89
CA VAL A 21 -15.35 -3.19 -5.43
C VAL A 21 -14.01 -3.84 -5.10
N LEU A 22 -13.63 -4.91 -5.80
CA LEU A 22 -12.36 -5.60 -5.58
C LEU A 22 -11.17 -4.66 -5.81
N VAL A 23 -11.17 -3.91 -6.92
CA VAL A 23 -10.12 -2.92 -7.23
C VAL A 23 -10.09 -1.82 -6.18
N GLY A 24 -11.25 -1.30 -5.75
CA GLY A 24 -11.33 -0.31 -4.69
C GLY A 24 -10.78 -0.82 -3.35
N LEU A 25 -11.05 -2.09 -3.02
CA LEU A 25 -10.58 -2.72 -1.79
C LEU A 25 -9.08 -2.99 -1.83
N VAL A 26 -8.57 -3.47 -2.97
CA VAL A 26 -7.12 -3.62 -3.22
C VAL A 26 -6.44 -2.26 -3.14
N TRP A 27 -6.97 -1.23 -3.78
CA TRP A 27 -6.45 0.14 -3.71
C TRP A 27 -6.45 0.68 -2.29
N LEU A 28 -7.52 0.45 -1.52
CA LEU A 28 -7.63 0.86 -0.13
C LEU A 28 -6.60 0.14 0.75
N VAL A 29 -6.43 -1.16 0.56
CA VAL A 29 -5.39 -1.94 1.26
C VAL A 29 -4.03 -1.37 0.90
N PHE A 30 -3.67 -1.22 -0.37
CA PHE A 30 -2.42 -0.59 -0.79
C PHE A 30 -2.25 0.85 -0.31
N ARG A 31 -3.34 1.60 -0.11
CA ARG A 31 -3.30 2.97 0.43
C ARG A 31 -3.01 2.98 1.93
N LEU A 32 -3.44 1.95 2.66
CA LEU A 32 -3.31 1.78 4.12
C LEU A 32 -2.02 1.04 4.51
N THR A 33 -1.64 0.00 3.76
CA THR A 33 -0.41 -0.79 3.96
C THR A 33 0.76 -0.26 3.15
N GLY A 34 0.50 0.40 2.01
CA GLY A 34 1.40 1.37 1.43
C GLY A 34 1.39 2.60 2.32
N GLN A 35 2.00 2.43 3.50
CA GLN A 35 2.70 3.48 4.19
C GLN A 35 3.29 4.37 3.11
N PRO A 36 2.99 5.67 3.09
CA PRO A 36 3.56 6.51 2.07
C PRO A 36 5.06 6.27 2.18
N ALA A 37 5.63 5.64 1.16
CA ALA A 37 6.98 5.89 0.71
C ALA A 37 6.97 7.35 0.21
N GLY A 38 6.55 8.26 1.09
CA GLY A 38 6.85 9.66 1.02
C GLY A 38 8.34 9.66 1.16
N THR A 39 8.97 10.05 0.07
CA THR A 39 10.38 10.38 -0.10
C THR A 39 10.73 11.55 0.84
N GLY A 40 10.56 11.33 2.14
CA GLY A 40 10.57 12.33 3.18
C GLY A 40 11.24 11.77 4.43
N PRO A 41 11.90 12.61 5.24
CA PRO A 41 12.74 12.19 6.36
C PRO A 41 12.07 11.23 7.36
N SER A 42 10.74 11.23 7.45
CA SER A 42 9.98 10.36 8.35
C SER A 42 10.00 8.88 7.95
N SER A 43 10.06 8.54 6.65
CA SER A 43 10.13 7.15 6.19
C SER A 43 11.53 6.57 6.42
N ALA A 44 12.57 7.36 6.16
CA ALA A 44 13.95 7.01 6.45
C ALA A 44 14.18 6.75 7.94
N ARG A 45 13.62 7.58 8.83
CA ARG A 45 13.67 7.38 10.29
C ARG A 45 12.97 6.09 10.71
N ARG A 46 11.80 5.78 10.15
CA ARG A 46 11.04 4.57 10.50
C ARG A 46 11.77 3.28 10.09
N ILE A 47 12.40 3.28 8.92
CA ILE A 47 13.25 2.16 8.47
C ILE A 47 14.50 2.01 9.37
N LEU A 48 15.02 3.12 9.90
CA LEU A 48 16.14 3.11 10.84
C LEU A 48 15.74 2.51 12.18
N ASP A 49 14.60 2.92 12.72
CA ASP A 49 14.06 2.44 14.00
C ASP A 49 13.76 0.92 13.95
N GLU A 50 13.23 0.44 12.83
CA GLU A 50 12.93 -0.98 12.62
C GLU A 50 14.21 -1.84 12.61
N ARG A 51 15.27 -1.38 11.93
CA ARG A 51 16.58 -2.07 11.92
C ARG A 51 17.28 -2.05 13.26
N TYR A 52 17.14 -0.95 14.01
CA TYR A 52 17.67 -0.86 15.38
C TYR A 52 16.92 -1.82 16.32
N ALA A 53 15.59 -1.89 16.23
CA ALA A 53 14.79 -2.84 17.00
C ALA A 53 15.09 -4.31 16.66
N HIS A 54 15.43 -4.60 15.41
CA HIS A 54 15.91 -5.91 14.98
C HIS A 54 17.36 -6.21 15.39
N GLY A 55 18.09 -5.24 15.92
CA GLY A 55 19.50 -5.38 16.30
C GLY A 55 20.47 -5.49 15.12
N GLU A 56 20.04 -5.10 13.91
CA GLU A 56 20.88 -5.11 12.71
C GLU A 56 21.90 -3.95 12.68
N ILE A 57 21.66 -2.91 13.48
CA ILE A 57 22.52 -1.72 13.61
C ILE A 57 22.76 -1.40 15.07
N ASP A 58 23.97 -0.93 15.37
CA ASP A 58 24.40 -0.58 16.73
C ASP A 58 23.98 0.86 17.11
N ASP A 59 23.96 1.16 18.40
CA ASP A 59 23.55 2.43 19.00
C ASP A 59 24.31 3.64 18.45
N GLU A 60 25.61 3.47 18.16
CA GLU A 60 26.42 4.53 17.53
C GLU A 60 25.99 4.81 16.09
N GLU A 61 25.72 3.76 15.32
CA GLU A 61 25.33 3.88 13.93
C GLU A 61 23.92 4.47 13.79
N TYR A 62 23.01 4.05 14.67
CA TYR A 62 21.67 4.63 14.78
C TYR A 62 21.75 6.15 15.05
N ARG A 63 22.53 6.58 16.05
CA ARG A 63 22.66 8.01 16.39
C ARG A 63 23.27 8.84 15.26
N ARG A 64 24.31 8.32 14.58
CA ARG A 64 24.96 9.00 13.45
C ARG A 64 23.99 9.20 12.27
N ARG A 65 23.26 8.16 11.88
CA ARG A 65 22.30 8.24 10.76
C ARG A 65 21.07 9.07 11.13
N ARG A 66 20.60 9.01 12.39
CA ARG A 66 19.51 9.85 12.90
C ARG A 66 19.87 11.34 12.89
N ALA A 67 21.11 11.71 13.21
CA ALA A 67 21.58 13.08 13.16
C ALA A 67 21.66 13.65 11.73
N GLY A 68 21.97 12.81 10.73
CA GLY A 68 21.96 13.21 9.31
C GLY A 68 20.55 13.35 8.70
N LEU A 69 19.53 12.84 9.38
CA LEU A 69 18.11 12.94 8.99
C LEU A 69 17.36 14.04 9.75
N ALA A 70 18.03 14.77 10.66
CA ALA A 70 17.47 15.88 11.44
C ALA A 70 17.46 17.18 10.63
#